data_AF-A0A7W2R183-F1
#
_entry.id   AF-A0A7W2R183-F1
#
_cell.length_a   1.000
_cell.length_b   1.000
_cell.length_c   1.000
_cell.angle_alpha   90.00
_cell.angle_beta   90.00
_cell.angle_gamma   90.00
#
_symmetry.space_group_name_H-M   'P 1'
#
loop_
_entity.id
_entity.type
_entity.pdbx_description
1 polymer ?
#
loop_
_entity_poly.entity_id
_entity_poly.type
_entity_poly.pdbx_seq_one_letter_code
_entity_poly.pdbx_strand_id
1 'polypeptide(L)'
;MGLKYGFRSGLEERAADQLTAVGMGFTFESLVVPYTRPAKVHKYTPDFALANGIIVETKGRFLTEDRQKQLLVKAQHPELDVRFVFSNSKTKINKRSTTTYADWCGKNGFQYADKLVPHAWLNEPVNKASLSIIKGLSKEK
;
A
#
# COMPACT_ATOMS: atom_id res chain seq x y z
N MET A 1 37.96 -13.11 -4.99
CA MET A 1 37.94 -13.24 -6.46
C MET A 1 36.54 -12.91 -6.94
N GLY A 2 36.44 -12.01 -7.91
CA GLY A 2 35.17 -11.44 -8.39
C GLY A 2 34.30 -12.44 -9.16
N LEU A 3 32.99 -12.21 -9.05
CA LEU A 3 31.85 -12.88 -9.67
C LEU A 3 32.16 -13.49 -11.05
N LYS A 4 32.25 -14.83 -11.12
CA LYS A 4 32.35 -15.52 -12.42
C LYS A 4 31.02 -15.48 -13.20
N TYR A 5 29.88 -15.22 -12.55
CA TYR A 5 28.54 -15.25 -13.17
C TYR A 5 27.47 -14.28 -12.60
N GLY A 6 27.79 -13.39 -11.66
CA GLY A 6 26.79 -12.46 -11.12
C GLY A 6 25.86 -13.01 -10.02
N PHE A 7 26.19 -14.17 -9.42
CA PHE A 7 25.41 -14.78 -8.34
C PHE A 7 25.22 -13.85 -7.15
N ARG A 8 24.02 -13.86 -6.56
CA ARG A 8 23.57 -13.01 -5.46
C ARG A 8 23.53 -13.74 -4.13
N SER A 9 23.71 -15.06 -4.14
CA SER A 9 23.73 -15.89 -2.92
C SER A 9 24.68 -17.08 -3.04
N GLY A 10 25.20 -17.55 -1.89
CA GLY A 10 26.02 -18.76 -1.83
C GLY A 10 25.25 -20.06 -2.11
N LEU A 11 23.92 -20.01 -2.24
CA LEU A 11 23.13 -21.13 -2.74
C LEU A 11 23.20 -21.21 -4.27
N GLU A 12 23.08 -20.07 -4.95
CA GLU A 12 23.19 -19.99 -6.41
C GLU A 12 24.57 -20.45 -6.89
N GLU A 13 25.64 -20.05 -6.20
CA GLU A 13 27.01 -20.47 -6.51
C GLU A 13 27.17 -22.00 -6.42
N ARG A 14 26.72 -22.61 -5.31
CA ARG A 14 26.79 -24.07 -5.14
C ARG A 14 25.97 -24.84 -6.18
N ALA A 15 24.81 -24.30 -6.58
CA ALA A 15 23.99 -24.91 -7.63
C ALA A 15 24.69 -24.85 -9.00
N ALA A 16 25.32 -23.72 -9.33
CA ALA A 16 26.09 -23.57 -10.55
C ALA A 16 27.32 -24.50 -10.61
N ASP A 17 28.02 -24.66 -9.48
CA ASP A 17 29.13 -25.60 -9.37
C ASP A 17 28.65 -27.05 -9.56
N GLN A 18 27.54 -27.43 -8.93
CA GLN A 18 26.93 -28.75 -9.12
C GLN A 18 26.59 -29.00 -10.60
N LEU A 19 25.92 -28.06 -11.27
CA LEU A 19 25.54 -28.17 -12.67
C LEU A 19 26.77 -28.28 -13.58
N THR A 20 27.80 -27.48 -13.29
CA THR A 20 29.08 -27.53 -14.02
C THR A 20 29.80 -28.88 -13.81
N ALA A 21 29.81 -29.40 -12.58
CA ALA A 21 30.47 -30.65 -12.22
C ALA A 21 29.86 -31.87 -12.94
N VAL A 22 28.57 -31.83 -13.24
CA VAL A 22 27.89 -32.86 -14.05
C VAL A 22 27.88 -32.55 -15.56
N GLY A 23 28.57 -31.51 -16.00
CA GLY A 23 28.68 -31.12 -17.40
C GLY A 23 27.40 -30.52 -17.99
N MET A 24 26.47 -30.04 -17.15
CA MET A 24 25.22 -29.45 -17.60
C MET A 24 25.39 -27.96 -17.91
N GLY A 25 25.15 -27.58 -19.16
CA GLY A 25 25.13 -26.17 -19.57
C GLY A 25 23.93 -25.42 -19.00
N PHE A 26 24.14 -24.18 -18.58
CA PHE A 26 23.07 -23.31 -18.07
C PHE A 26 23.34 -21.84 -18.40
N THR A 27 22.30 -21.03 -18.33
CA THR A 27 22.41 -19.57 -18.28
C THR A 27 21.82 -19.07 -16.95
N PHE A 28 22.40 -18.02 -16.38
CA PHE A 28 21.97 -17.47 -15.09
C PHE A 28 21.26 -16.12 -15.31
N GLU A 29 20.08 -15.94 -14.69
CA GLU A 29 19.24 -14.73 -14.76
C GLU A 29 18.98 -14.15 -16.18
N SER A 30 19.12 -14.95 -17.24
CA SER A 30 18.98 -14.47 -18.63
C SER A 30 17.59 -14.70 -19.24
N LEU A 31 16.86 -15.71 -18.75
CA LEU A 31 15.53 -16.06 -19.25
C LEU A 31 14.47 -15.24 -18.52
N VAL A 32 13.67 -14.48 -19.26
CA VAL A 32 12.51 -13.76 -18.72
C VAL A 32 11.24 -14.41 -19.23
N VAL A 33 10.43 -14.93 -18.31
CA VAL A 33 9.12 -15.52 -18.62
C VAL A 33 8.03 -14.50 -18.28
N PRO A 34 7.32 -13.91 -19.26
CA PRO A 34 6.21 -13.01 -18.99
C PRO A 34 5.04 -13.79 -18.37
N TYR A 35 4.36 -13.18 -17.40
CA TYR A 35 3.14 -13.74 -16.82
C TYR A 35 2.17 -12.63 -16.41
N THR A 36 0.88 -12.94 -16.39
CA THR A 36 -0.18 -12.03 -15.93
C THR A 36 -0.66 -12.45 -14.55
N ARG A 37 -0.81 -11.48 -13.65
CA ARG A 37 -1.53 -11.70 -12.39
C ARG A 37 -3.02 -11.48 -12.63
N PRO A 38 -3.90 -12.47 -12.41
CA PRO A 38 -5.34 -12.28 -12.60
C PRO A 38 -5.88 -11.25 -11.61
N ALA A 39 -6.94 -10.55 -12.01
CA ALA A 39 -7.62 -9.61 -11.13
C ALA A 39 -8.19 -10.36 -9.91
N LYS A 40 -8.01 -9.77 -8.73
CA LYS A 40 -8.53 -10.31 -7.47
C LYS A 40 -9.33 -9.24 -6.73
N VAL A 41 -10.51 -9.61 -6.27
CA VAL A 41 -11.34 -8.75 -5.43
C VAL A 41 -10.81 -8.78 -4.00
N HIS A 42 -10.62 -7.59 -3.43
CA HIS A 42 -10.20 -7.40 -2.04
C HIS A 42 -11.22 -6.53 -1.32
N LYS A 43 -11.45 -6.80 -0.03
CA LYS A 43 -12.31 -5.97 0.83
C LYS A 43 -11.44 -5.01 1.65
N TYR A 44 -11.84 -3.75 1.71
CA TYR A 44 -11.28 -2.74 2.62
C TYR A 44 -12.26 -2.49 3.76
N THR A 45 -11.80 -2.63 5.00
CA THR A 45 -12.59 -2.28 6.18
C THR A 45 -11.90 -1.09 6.86
N PRO A 46 -12.52 0.10 6.85
CA PRO A 46 -11.98 1.24 7.57
C PRO A 46 -12.09 1.06 9.08
N ASP A 47 -11.27 1.79 9.83
CA ASP A 47 -11.34 1.77 11.30
C ASP A 47 -12.62 2.46 11.81
N PHE A 48 -12.97 3.62 11.24
CA PHE A 48 -14.17 4.37 11.62
C PHE A 48 -14.89 4.95 10.41
N ALA A 49 -16.22 4.93 10.45
CA ALA A 49 -17.08 5.68 9.55
C ALA A 49 -17.92 6.65 10.39
N LEU A 50 -17.77 7.95 10.15
CA LEU A 50 -18.46 9.00 10.88
C LEU A 50 -19.86 9.24 10.30
N ALA A 51 -20.77 9.75 11.13
CA ALA A 51 -22.15 10.00 10.74
C ALA A 51 -22.30 11.06 9.62
N ASN A 52 -21.30 11.93 9.44
CA ASN A 52 -21.26 12.92 8.37
C ASN A 52 -20.67 12.38 7.05
N GLY A 53 -20.33 11.09 6.97
CA GLY A 53 -19.82 10.46 5.75
C GLY A 53 -18.31 10.47 5.60
N ILE A 54 -17.54 10.99 6.58
CA ILE A 54 -16.08 10.88 6.59
C ILE A 54 -15.68 9.48 7.07
N ILE A 55 -14.75 8.86 6.35
CA ILE A 55 -14.06 7.63 6.77
C ILE A 55 -12.73 8.02 7.39
N VAL A 56 -12.42 7.47 8.57
CA VAL A 56 -11.14 7.65 9.23
C VAL A 56 -10.40 6.32 9.31
N GLU A 57 -9.19 6.29 8.76
CA GLU A 57 -8.22 5.22 8.91
C GLU A 57 -7.09 5.68 9.84
N THR A 58 -6.89 4.97 10.95
CA THR A 58 -5.76 5.21 11.84
C THR A 58 -4.53 4.42 11.38
N LYS A 59 -3.36 5.06 11.39
CA LYS A 59 -2.11 4.38 10.99
C LYS A 59 -0.92 4.78 11.83
N GLY A 60 -0.29 3.76 12.44
CA GLY A 60 1.09 3.89 12.92
C GLY A 60 2.10 3.70 11.80
N ARG A 61 2.09 2.49 11.21
CA ARG A 61 2.94 2.14 10.06
C ARG A 61 2.12 2.23 8.78
N PHE A 62 2.63 2.95 7.79
CA PHE A 62 1.96 3.12 6.51
C PHE A 62 2.78 2.49 5.38
N LEU A 63 2.51 1.21 5.08
CA LEU A 63 3.29 0.40 4.15
C LEU A 63 2.98 0.73 2.68
N THR A 64 3.81 0.22 1.76
CA THR A 64 3.57 0.37 0.31
C THR A 64 2.23 -0.25 -0.11
N GLU A 65 1.91 -1.42 0.42
CA GLU A 65 0.65 -2.11 0.16
C GLU A 65 -0.56 -1.31 0.65
N ASP A 66 -0.47 -0.71 1.84
CA ASP A 66 -1.54 0.18 2.35
C ASP A 66 -1.77 1.37 1.43
N ARG A 67 -0.68 2.01 0.98
CA ARG A 67 -0.76 3.17 0.07
C ARG A 67 -1.36 2.80 -1.27
N GLN A 68 -0.95 1.66 -1.85
CA GLN A 68 -1.50 1.16 -3.11
C GLN A 68 -2.99 0.81 -2.97
N LYS A 69 -3.37 0.15 -1.87
CA LYS A 69 -4.77 -0.15 -1.55
C LYS A 69 -5.62 1.12 -1.52
N GLN A 70 -5.16 2.17 -0.83
CA GLN A 70 -5.93 3.41 -0.69
C GLN A 70 -6.05 4.18 -2.02
N LEU A 71 -5.03 4.12 -2.89
CA LEU A 71 -5.15 4.66 -4.26
C LEU A 71 -6.18 3.90 -5.11
N LEU A 72 -6.20 2.57 -5.02
CA LEU A 72 -7.17 1.76 -5.75
C LEU A 72 -8.60 2.01 -5.23
N VAL A 73 -8.80 2.08 -3.92
CA VAL A 73 -10.09 2.43 -3.31
C VAL A 73 -10.55 3.79 -3.80
N LYS A 74 -9.69 4.82 -3.76
CA LYS A 74 -10.03 6.16 -4.24
C LYS A 74 -10.35 6.19 -5.74
N ALA A 75 -9.63 5.41 -6.56
CA ALA A 75 -9.89 5.34 -8.00
C ALA A 75 -11.22 4.64 -8.33
N GLN A 76 -11.61 3.64 -7.54
CA GLN A 76 -12.83 2.85 -7.76
C GLN A 76 -14.06 3.42 -7.05
N HIS A 77 -13.86 4.20 -6.00
CA HIS A 77 -14.88 4.85 -5.18
C HIS A 77 -14.50 6.30 -4.87
N PRO A 78 -14.44 7.17 -5.89
CA PRO A 78 -14.01 8.56 -5.73
C PRO A 78 -14.93 9.39 -4.82
N GLU A 79 -16.15 8.93 -4.55
CA GLU A 79 -17.11 9.56 -3.66
C GLU A 79 -16.78 9.37 -2.18
N LEU A 80 -15.98 8.36 -1.83
CA LEU A 80 -15.61 8.09 -0.44
C LEU A 80 -14.61 9.12 0.09
N ASP A 81 -15.00 9.79 1.18
CA ASP A 81 -14.15 10.75 1.89
C ASP A 81 -13.26 10.04 2.90
N VAL A 82 -12.19 9.41 2.41
CA VAL A 82 -11.21 8.71 3.25
C VAL A 82 -10.14 9.68 3.74
N ARG A 83 -9.93 9.70 5.04
CA ARG A 83 -8.92 10.52 5.73
C ARG A 83 -8.08 9.68 6.67
N PHE A 84 -6.86 10.14 6.95
CA PHE A 84 -5.92 9.41 7.81
C PHE A 84 -5.66 10.11 9.14
N VAL A 85 -5.61 9.36 10.22
CA VAL A 85 -5.05 9.82 11.50
C VAL A 85 -3.78 9.03 11.77
N PHE A 86 -2.63 9.67 11.65
CA PHE A 86 -1.34 9.02 11.86
C PHE A 86 -0.89 9.12 13.31
N SER A 87 -0.08 8.17 13.78
CA SER A 87 0.65 8.37 15.03
C SER A 87 1.68 9.51 14.89
N ASN A 88 2.28 9.64 13.71
CA ASN A 88 3.17 10.73 13.31
C ASN A 88 3.28 10.80 11.77
N SER A 89 2.65 11.80 11.16
CA SER A 89 2.59 12.04 9.72
C SER A 89 3.94 12.44 9.12
N LYS A 90 4.87 12.94 9.93
CA LYS A 90 6.25 13.26 9.51
C LYS A 90 7.12 12.02 9.34
N THR A 91 6.61 10.83 9.66
CA THR A 91 7.31 9.57 9.44
C THR A 91 7.54 9.37 7.94
N LYS A 92 8.77 8.96 7.58
CA LYS A 92 9.15 8.66 6.19
C LYS A 92 8.48 7.38 5.68
N ILE A 93 8.11 7.35 4.40
CA ILE A 93 7.49 6.18 3.76
C ILE A 93 8.37 4.91 3.82
N ASN A 94 9.69 5.10 3.92
CA ASN A 94 10.67 4.09 4.27
C ASN A 94 11.97 4.77 4.74
N LYS A 95 12.91 3.98 5.31
CA LYS A 95 14.17 4.49 5.88
C LYS A 95 15.04 5.31 4.92
N ARG A 96 14.97 5.05 3.61
CA ARG A 96 15.80 5.69 2.58
C ARG A 96 15.12 6.89 1.89
N SER A 97 13.82 7.08 2.10
CA SER A 97 13.06 8.13 1.43
C SER A 97 13.13 9.46 2.18
N THR A 98 13.07 10.57 1.47
CA THR A 98 12.78 11.90 2.03
C THR A 98 11.29 12.18 2.15
N THR A 99 10.45 11.44 1.41
CA THR A 99 8.99 11.59 1.42
C THR A 99 8.38 11.07 2.72
N THR A 100 7.56 11.90 3.35
CA THR A 100 6.80 11.57 4.56
C THR A 100 5.40 11.04 4.24
N TYR A 101 4.69 10.54 5.24
CA TYR A 101 3.28 10.16 5.09
C TYR A 101 2.43 11.38 4.72
N ALA A 102 2.70 12.52 5.35
CA ALA A 102 2.10 13.81 5.02
C ALA A 102 2.31 14.19 3.54
N ASP A 103 3.54 14.12 3.04
CA ASP A 103 3.86 14.43 1.63
C ASP A 103 3.09 13.51 0.68
N TRP A 104 2.98 12.23 1.03
CA TRP A 104 2.23 11.26 0.25
C TRP A 104 0.74 11.60 0.24
N CYS A 105 0.15 11.93 1.39
CA CYS A 105 -1.26 12.34 1.47
C CYS A 105 -1.51 13.61 0.64
N GLY A 106 -0.65 14.62 0.77
CA GLY A 106 -0.74 15.86 -0.01
C GLY A 106 -0.67 15.61 -1.51
N LYS A 107 0.30 14.80 -1.98
CA LYS A 107 0.46 14.45 -3.40
C LYS A 107 -0.77 13.72 -3.98
N ASN A 108 -1.44 12.90 -3.18
CA ASN A 108 -2.54 12.04 -3.63
C ASN A 108 -3.92 12.58 -3.24
N GLY A 109 -4.00 13.78 -2.65
CA GLY A 109 -5.25 14.44 -2.27
C GLY A 109 -6.01 13.70 -1.16
N PHE A 110 -5.31 13.24 -0.13
CA PHE A 110 -5.91 12.72 1.09
C PHE A 110 -5.72 13.73 2.22
N GLN A 111 -6.79 14.00 2.98
CA GLN A 111 -6.66 14.74 4.22
C GLN A 111 -6.07 13.85 5.31
N TYR A 112 -5.29 14.44 6.21
CA TYR A 112 -4.69 13.72 7.33
C TYR A 112 -4.61 14.59 8.58
N ALA A 113 -4.45 13.93 9.72
CA ALA A 113 -4.17 14.54 11.02
C ALA A 113 -3.22 13.64 11.82
N ASP A 114 -2.74 14.15 12.95
CA ASP A 114 -1.87 13.42 13.87
C ASP A 114 -2.56 13.14 15.20
N LYS A 115 -2.38 11.91 15.70
CA LYS A 115 -2.80 11.35 16.98
C LYS A 115 -4.31 11.19 17.17
N LEU A 116 -5.10 12.21 16.85
CA LEU A 116 -6.54 12.25 17.09
C LEU A 116 -7.30 12.80 15.88
N VAL A 117 -8.57 12.45 15.79
CA VAL A 117 -9.51 13.03 14.83
C VAL A 117 -9.74 14.50 15.21
N PRO A 118 -9.46 15.48 14.33
CA PRO A 118 -9.68 16.89 14.63
C PRO A 118 -11.16 17.21 14.82
N HIS A 119 -11.48 18.10 15.77
CA HIS A 119 -12.84 18.63 15.95
C HIS A 119 -13.41 19.27 14.67
N ALA A 120 -12.55 19.82 13.81
CA ALA A 120 -12.99 20.35 12.52
C ALA A 120 -13.70 19.27 11.67
N TRP A 121 -13.14 18.07 11.57
CA TRP A 121 -13.74 16.97 10.80
C TRP A 121 -15.05 16.48 11.41
N LEU A 122 -15.16 16.48 12.74
CA LEU A 122 -16.38 16.07 13.45
C LEU A 122 -17.55 17.03 13.19
N ASN A 123 -17.25 18.31 12.95
CA ASN A 123 -18.23 19.37 12.73
C ASN A 123 -18.43 19.71 11.24
N GLU A 124 -17.77 19.00 10.33
CA GLU A 124 -17.97 19.21 8.90
C GLU A 124 -19.40 18.83 8.47
N PRO A 125 -19.97 19.56 7.49
CA PRO A 125 -21.29 19.25 6.96
C PRO A 125 -21.32 17.84 6.36
N VAL A 126 -22.51 17.25 6.33
CA VAL A 126 -22.69 15.89 5.83
C VAL A 126 -22.27 15.78 4.36
N ASN A 127 -21.26 14.95 4.10
CA ASN A 127 -20.90 14.47 2.78
C ASN A 127 -21.91 13.39 2.36
N LYS A 128 -22.99 13.83 1.70
CA LYS A 128 -24.10 12.97 1.28
C LYS A 128 -23.66 11.86 0.32
N ALA A 129 -22.71 12.15 -0.58
CA ALA A 129 -22.23 11.18 -1.57
C ALA A 129 -21.50 10.01 -0.89
N SER A 130 -20.51 10.33 -0.06
CA SER A 130 -19.77 9.33 0.72
C SER A 130 -20.71 8.55 1.65
N LEU A 131 -21.59 9.26 2.37
CA LEU A 131 -22.53 8.63 3.31
C LEU A 131 -23.51 7.67 2.62
N SER A 132 -23.93 7.98 1.39
CA SER A 132 -24.79 7.09 0.60
C SER A 132 -24.08 5.78 0.26
N ILE A 133 -22.82 5.84 -0.16
CA ILE A 133 -22.02 4.64 -0.44
C ILE A 133 -21.82 3.83 0.85
N ILE A 134 -21.43 4.48 1.95
CA ILE A 134 -21.23 3.81 3.26
C ILE A 134 -22.49 3.06 3.70
N LYS A 135 -23.68 3.66 3.57
CA LYS A 135 -24.95 3.00 3.94
C LYS A 135 -25.29 1.79 3.08
N GLY A 136 -24.86 1.79 1.80
CA GLY A 136 -25.01 0.65 0.90
C GLY A 136 -24.01 -0.49 1.19
N LEU A 137 -22.91 -0.20 1.87
CA LEU A 137 -21.86 -1.16 2.22
C LEU A 137 -22.11 -1.72 3.63
N SER A 138 -22.81 -2.85 3.72
CA SER A 138 -22.91 -3.59 4.98
C SER A 138 -21.78 -4.61 5.09
N LYS A 139 -21.28 -4.81 6.32
CA LYS A 139 -20.41 -5.94 6.61
C LYS A 139 -21.28 -7.20 6.56
N GLU A 140 -21.16 -7.99 5.49
CA GLU A 140 -21.67 -9.37 5.50
C GLU A 140 -21.10 -10.05 6.76
N LYS A 141 -21.99 -10.54 7.62
CA LYS A 141 -21.62 -11.28 8.82
C LYS A 141 -20.91 -12.58 8.45
#